data_AF-A0A967IJ51-F1
#
_entry.id   AF-A0A967IJ51-F1
#
_cell.length_a   1.000
_cell.length_b   1.000
_cell.length_c   1.000
_cell.angle_alpha   90.00
_cell.angle_beta   90.00
_cell.angle_gamma   90.00
#
_symmetry.space_group_name_H-M   'P 1'
#
loop_
_entity.id
_entity.type
_entity.pdbx_description
1 polymer ?
#
loop_
_entity_poly.entity_id
_entity_poly.type
_entity_poly.pdbx_seq_one_letter_code
_entity_poly.pdbx_strand_id
1 'polypeptide(L)' 'DQVVMERFFDDTGDMHLVVHAPFGSRIMRAWGLALRKRFCRRFNFELQAAALEDCLILSLGETHSFEIEEVK' A
#
# COMPACT_ATOMS: atom_id res chain seq x y z
N ASP A 1 11.26 13.30 11.12
CA ASP A 1 11.05 12.25 10.10
C ASP A 1 9.68 12.41 9.48
N GLN A 2 9.62 12.35 8.14
CA GLN A 2 8.40 12.55 7.36
C GLN A 2 8.05 11.24 6.65
N VAL A 3 6.77 10.84 6.75
CA VAL A 3 6.21 9.74 5.97
C VAL A 3 5.35 10.34 4.88
N VAL A 4 5.58 9.92 3.63
CA VAL A 4 4.78 10.36 2.48
C VAL A 4 4.02 9.15 1.94
N MET A 5 2.74 9.34 1.67
CA MET A 5 1.91 8.32 1.03
C MET A 5 1.53 8.85 -0.35
N GLU A 6 2.02 8.18 -1.37
CA GLU A 6 1.74 8.48 -2.76
C GLU A 6 0.83 7.42 -3.34
N ARG A 7 -0.14 7.85 -4.14
CA ARG A 7 -1.09 6.95 -4.78
C ARG A 7 -1.10 7.22 -6.27
N PHE A 8 -1.04 6.14 -7.06
CA PHE A 8 -1.17 6.20 -8.52
C PHE A 8 -1.98 5.00 -9.03
N PHE A 9 -2.39 5.08 -10.29
CA PHE A 9 -3.08 4.02 -11.00
C PHE A 9 -2.23 3.58 -12.18
N ASP A 10 -2.22 2.29 -12.49
CA ASP A 10 -1.55 1.78 -13.68
C ASP A 10 -2.49 1.79 -14.90
N ASP A 11 -1.96 1.44 -16.06
CA ASP A 11 -2.72 1.41 -17.32
C ASP A 11 -3.83 0.35 -17.32
N THR A 12 -3.85 -0.56 -16.35
CA THR A 12 -4.87 -1.60 -16.19
C THR A 12 -5.99 -1.19 -15.24
N GLY A 13 -5.89 -0.02 -14.60
CA GLY A 13 -6.86 0.48 -13.62
C GLY A 13 -6.60 0.01 -12.19
N ASP A 14 -5.53 -0.75 -11.96
CA ASP A 14 -5.10 -1.16 -10.63
C ASP A 14 -4.49 0.04 -9.89
N MET A 15 -4.70 0.07 -8.57
CA MET A 15 -4.22 1.14 -7.72
C MET A 15 -3.00 0.70 -6.92
N HIS A 16 -1.99 1.55 -6.91
CA HIS A 16 -0.79 1.36 -6.11
C HIS A 16 -0.66 2.48 -5.09
N LEU A 17 -0.39 2.09 -3.84
CA LEU A 17 -0.06 2.98 -2.75
C LEU A 17 1.40 2.77 -2.36
N VAL A 18 2.21 3.81 -2.47
CA VAL A 18 3.61 3.82 -2.07
C VAL A 18 3.76 4.64 -0.79
N VAL A 19 4.26 4.01 0.26
CA VAL A 19 4.65 4.68 1.49
C VAL A 19 6.15 4.91 1.45
N HIS A 20 6.57 6.16 1.35
CA HIS A 20 7.97 6.58 1.39
C HIS A 20 8.35 6.95 2.83
N ALA A 21 9.37 6.30 3.38
CA ALA A 21 9.86 6.57 4.73
C ALA A 21 11.29 6.02 4.95
N PRO A 22 12.24 6.84 5.48
CA PRO A 22 13.64 6.44 5.68
C PRO A 22 13.85 5.66 7.00
N PHE A 23 13.03 4.64 7.25
CA PHE A 23 13.08 3.84 8.48
C PHE A 23 13.78 2.48 8.32
N GLY A 24 14.28 2.19 7.12
CA GLY A 24 14.98 0.96 6.81
C GLY A 24 14.04 -0.24 6.58
N SER A 25 14.60 -1.26 5.92
CA SER A 25 13.85 -2.41 5.42
C SER A 25 13.16 -3.23 6.51
N ARG A 26 13.72 -3.27 7.73
CA ARG A 26 13.10 -4.01 8.86
C ARG A 26 11.75 -3.43 9.24
N ILE A 27 11.64 -2.10 9.30
CA ILE A 27 10.39 -1.41 9.64
C ILE A 27 9.41 -1.53 8.47
N MET A 28 9.86 -1.29 7.23
CA MET A 28 9.02 -1.45 6.03
C MET A 28 8.42 -2.86 5.92
N ARG A 29 9.21 -3.91 6.19
CA ARG A 29 8.73 -5.30 6.20
C ARG A 29 7.69 -5.57 7.28
N ALA A 30 7.92 -5.05 8.49
CA ALA A 30 6.97 -5.21 9.59
C ALA A 30 5.62 -4.55 9.27
N TRP A 31 5.66 -3.35 8.67
CA TRP A 31 4.46 -2.65 8.21
C TRP A 31 3.74 -3.41 7.09
N GLY A 32 4.49 -3.91 6.10
CA GLY A 32 3.92 -4.73 5.02
C GLY A 32 3.18 -5.97 5.56
N LEU A 33 3.76 -6.70 6.51
CA LEU A 33 3.12 -7.86 7.14
C LEU A 33 1.86 -7.48 7.94
N ALA A 34 1.92 -6.37 8.70
CA ALA A 34 0.78 -5.90 9.49
C ALA A 34 -0.38 -5.45 8.59
N LEU A 35 -0.08 -4.73 7.51
CA LEU A 35 -1.07 -4.25 6.55
C LEU A 35 -1.68 -5.40 5.76
N ARG A 36 -0.89 -6.35 5.27
CA ARG A 36 -1.40 -7.57 4.61
C ARG A 36 -2.41 -8.31 5.50
N LYS A 37 -2.06 -8.53 6.77
CA LYS A 37 -2.97 -9.18 7.74
C LYS A 37 -4.25 -8.37 7.97
N ARG A 38 -4.15 -7.04 8.09
CA ARG A 38 -5.32 -6.17 8.32
C ARG A 38 -6.26 -6.15 7.11
N PHE A 39 -5.72 -6.12 5.89
CA PHE A 39 -6.50 -6.19 4.66
C PHE A 39 -7.21 -7.53 4.50
N CYS A 40 -6.50 -8.66 4.69
CA CYS A 40 -7.13 -9.99 4.66
C CYS A 40 -8.32 -10.08 5.60
N ARG A 41 -8.21 -9.53 6.82
CA ARG A 41 -9.30 -9.58 7.81
C ARG A 41 -10.48 -8.65 7.49
N ARG A 42 -10.24 -7.55 6.78
CA ARG A 42 -11.26 -6.51 6.53
C ARG A 42 -11.98 -6.70 5.20
N PHE A 43 -11.26 -7.18 4.18
CA PHE A 43 -11.73 -7.25 2.80
C PHE A 43 -11.72 -8.67 2.22
N ASN A 44 -11.34 -9.68 3.02
CA ASN A 44 -11.20 -11.09 2.60
C ASN A 44 -10.35 -11.27 1.32
N PHE A 45 -9.37 -10.38 1.14
CA PHE A 45 -8.50 -10.31 -0.03
C PHE A 45 -7.04 -10.27 0.40
N GLU A 46 -6.16 -10.96 -0.34
CA GLU A 46 -4.73 -10.95 -0.07
C GLU A 46 -4.04 -9.78 -0.78
N LEU A 47 -3.64 -8.79 0.02
CA LEU A 47 -2.89 -7.63 -0.44
C LEU A 47 -1.48 -8.05 -0.90
N GLN A 48 -1.08 -7.62 -2.10
CA GLN A 48 0.31 -7.72 -2.54
C GLN A 48 1.10 -6.53 -1.99
N ALA A 49 2.22 -6.82 -1.32
CA ALA A 49 3.06 -5.78 -0.72
C ALA A 49 4.55 -6.08 -0.94
N ALA A 50 5.30 -5.06 -1.36
CA ALA A 50 6.76 -5.10 -1.53
C ALA A 50 7.42 -4.06 -0.61
N ALA A 51 8.31 -4.53 0.27
CA ALA A 51 9.03 -3.68 1.23
C ALA A 51 10.49 -3.52 0.80
N LEU A 52 10.90 -2.28 0.53
CA LEU A 52 12.26 -1.86 0.24
C LEU A 52 12.89 -1.18 1.46
N GLU A 53 14.10 -0.62 1.32
CA GLU A 53 14.78 0.09 2.42
C GLU A 53 14.03 1.35 2.83
N ASP A 54 13.60 2.15 1.86
CA ASP A 54 13.00 3.48 2.10
C ASP A 54 11.55 3.59 1.64
N CYS A 55 10.96 2.49 1.14
CA CYS A 55 9.57 2.49 0.72
C CYS A 55 8.85 1.15 0.91
N LEU A 56 7.53 1.23 1.01
CA LEU A 56 6.61 0.10 1.04
C LEU A 56 5.56 0.32 -0.04
N ILE A 57 5.48 -0.61 -1.00
CA ILE A 57 4.53 -0.58 -2.10
C ILE A 57 3.41 -1.55 -1.79
N LEU A 58 2.17 -1.10 -1.91
CA LEU A 58 0.95 -1.91 -1.79
C LEU A 58 0.19 -1.85 -3.12
N SER A 59 -0.17 -3.01 -3.67
CA SER A 59 -0.95 -3.11 -4.90
C SER A 59 -2.37 -3.59 -4.60
N LEU A 60 -3.36 -2.81 -5.03
CA LEU A 60 -4.77 -3.02 -4.85
C LEU A 60 -5.43 -3.20 -6.22
N GLY A 61 -6.12 -4.32 -6.41
CA GLY A 61 -6.85 -4.56 -7.65
C GLY A 61 -8.02 -3.59 -7.83
N GLU A 62 -8.51 -3.48 -9.06
CA GLU A 62 -9.62 -2.63 -9.52
C GLU A 62 -10.84 -2.55 -8.57
N THR A 63 -11.25 -3.65 -7.93
CA THR A 63 -12.43 -3.66 -7.03
C THR A 63 -12.23 -2.85 -5.73
N HIS A 64 -10.99 -2.52 -5.37
CA HIS A 64 -10.63 -1.75 -4.19
C HIS A 64 -9.91 -0.44 -4.56
N SER A 65 -9.92 -0.07 -5.84
CA SER A 65 -9.50 1.25 -6.30
C SER A 65 -10.71 2.19 -6.24
N PHE A 66 -10.59 3.30 -5.50
CA PHE A 66 -11.66 4.30 -5.34
C PHE A 66 -11.15 5.65 -5.79
N GLU A 67 -11.76 6.37 -6.72
CA GLU A 67 -11.23 7.67 -7.14
C GLU A 67 -11.04 8.62 -5.94
N ILE A 68 -9.97 9.42 -5.95
CA ILE A 68 -9.60 10.29 -4.81
C ILE A 68 -10.74 11.26 -4.47
N GLU A 69 -11.53 11.64 -5.47
CA GLU A 69 -12.70 12.53 -5.34
C GLU A 69 -13.82 11.93 -4.49
N GLU A 70 -13.85 10.61 -4.30
CA GLU A 70 -14.84 9.91 -3.47
C GLU A 70 -14.42 9.80 -1.99
N VAL A 71 -13.16 10.11 -1.65
CA VAL A 71 -12.63 10.03 -0.28
C VAL A 71 -12.79 11.38 0.42
N LYS A 72 -13.91 11.56 1.14
CA LYS A 72 -14.14 12.69 2.05
C LYS A 72 -13.52 12.48 3.43
#